data_AF-A0A3S1TFF9-F1
#
_entry.id   AF-A0A3S1TFF9-F1
#
_cell.length_a   1.000
_cell.length_b   1.000
_cell.length_c   1.000
_cell.angle_alpha   90.00
_cell.angle_beta   90.00
_cell.angle_gamma   90.00
#
_symmetry.space_group_name_H-M   'P 1'
#
loop_
_entity.id
_entity.type
_entity.pdbx_description
1 polymer ?
#
loop_
_entity_poly.entity_id
_entity_poly.type
_entity_poly.pdbx_seq_one_letter_code
_entity_poly.pdbx_strand_id
1 'polypeptide(L)'
;AWLVISLEMKMPLWLFITFFACAMLPFGALGANFNALAMEPLGQLAGTASSILGFMQTFLGGILGTLIGQAFNGTVTPLAAGFCSVSVAALLMIFIAERGKMFQPQNPPVSGHITDLH
;
A
#
# COMPACT_ATOMS: atom_id res chain seq x y z
N ALA A 1 1.70 -12.30 11.65
CA ALA A 1 2.65 -13.43 11.65
C ALA A 1 4.10 -12.96 11.79
N TRP A 2 4.64 -12.19 10.83
CA TRP A 2 6.04 -11.75 10.86
C TRP A 2 6.46 -11.06 12.17
N LEU A 3 5.69 -10.08 12.65
CA LEU A 3 5.97 -9.37 13.91
C LEU A 3 6.06 -10.32 15.12
N VAL A 4 5.10 -11.24 15.25
CA VAL A 4 5.05 -12.20 16.37
C VAL A 4 6.27 -13.12 16.35
N ILE A 5 6.59 -13.69 15.19
CA ILE A 5 7.75 -14.59 15.05
C ILE A 5 9.07 -13.84 15.34
N SER A 6 9.14 -12.56 14.98
CA SER A 6 10.32 -11.72 15.26
C SER A 6 10.54 -11.41 16.74
N LEU A 7 9.51 -11.57 17.59
CA LEU A 7 9.64 -11.39 19.04
C LEU A 7 10.15 -12.66 19.74
N GLU A 8 9.76 -13.83 19.24
CA GLU A 8 10.04 -15.13 19.86
C GLU A 8 11.43 -15.69 19.50
N MET A 9 11.93 -15.40 18.29
CA MET A 9 13.18 -15.97 17.79
C MET A 9 14.04 -14.98 17.01
N LYS A 10 15.36 -15.21 17.01
CA LYS A 10 16.28 -14.49 16.12
C LYS A 10 16.04 -14.95 14.68
N MET A 11 15.54 -14.04 13.85
CA MET A 11 15.10 -14.35 12.50
C MET A 11 16.28 -14.82 11.62
N PRO A 12 16.28 -16.06 11.10
CA PRO A 12 17.28 -16.47 10.11
C PRO A 12 16.99 -15.80 8.76
N LEU A 13 18.04 -15.61 7.96
CA LEU A 13 17.96 -14.84 6.72
C LEU A 13 16.89 -15.36 5.75
N TRP A 14 16.77 -16.68 5.58
CA TRP A 14 15.79 -17.29 4.68
C TRP A 14 14.35 -16.96 5.10
N LEU A 15 14.05 -17.02 6.40
CA LEU A 15 12.72 -16.74 6.93
C LEU A 15 12.38 -15.25 6.82
N PHE A 16 13.36 -14.39 7.06
CA PHE A 16 13.23 -12.95 6.80
C PHE A 16 12.89 -12.67 5.33
N ILE A 17 13.64 -13.26 4.38
CA ILE A 17 13.41 -13.08 2.95
C ILE A 17 12.00 -13.53 2.57
N THR A 18 11.54 -14.68 3.08
CA THR A 18 10.19 -15.18 2.82
C THR A 18 9.13 -14.18 3.29
N PHE A 19 9.19 -13.71 4.54
CA PHE A 19 8.22 -12.75 5.04
C PHE A 19 8.28 -11.41 4.31
N PHE A 20 9.48 -10.92 4.03
CA PHE A 20 9.66 -9.65 3.34
C PHE A 20 9.15 -9.71 1.90
N ALA A 21 9.42 -10.80 1.17
CA ALA A 21 8.88 -11.01 -0.17
C ALA A 21 7.34 -11.08 -0.15
N CYS A 22 6.75 -11.82 0.79
CA CYS A 22 5.30 -11.87 0.96
C CYS A 22 4.70 -10.49 1.27
N ALA A 23 5.41 -9.62 2.00
CA ALA A 23 4.97 -8.25 2.26
C ALA A 23 5.11 -7.34 1.04
N MET A 24 6.14 -7.54 0.22
CA MET A 24 6.39 -6.72 -0.97
C MET A 24 5.46 -7.04 -2.16
N LEU A 25 4.99 -8.27 -2.29
CA LEU A 25 4.03 -8.67 -3.33
C LEU A 25 2.77 -7.77 -3.36
N PRO A 26 1.99 -7.65 -2.26
CA PRO A 26 0.85 -6.76 -2.24
C PRO A 26 1.27 -5.29 -2.31
N PHE A 27 2.41 -4.89 -1.73
CA PHE A 27 2.86 -3.50 -1.79
C PHE A 27 3.01 -2.98 -3.23
N GLY A 28 3.64 -3.78 -4.11
CA GLY A 28 3.78 -3.44 -5.53
C GLY A 28 2.44 -3.41 -6.27
N ALA A 29 1.58 -4.40 -6.02
CA ALA A 29 0.26 -4.48 -6.64
C ALA A 29 -0.65 -3.31 -6.23
N LEU A 30 -0.73 -3.00 -4.94
CA LEU A 30 -1.57 -1.91 -4.42
C LEU A 30 -1.09 -0.56 -4.94
N GLY A 31 0.23 -0.33 -4.93
CA GLY A 31 0.82 0.94 -5.38
C GLY A 31 0.44 1.32 -6.81
N ALA A 32 0.52 0.38 -7.76
CA ALA A 32 0.19 0.65 -9.16
C ALA A 32 -1.32 0.88 -9.39
N ASN A 33 -2.17 0.04 -8.78
CA ASN A 33 -3.62 0.07 -9.01
C ASN A 33 -4.31 1.27 -8.34
N PHE A 34 -3.96 1.58 -7.08
CA PHE A 34 -4.54 2.74 -6.39
C PHE A 34 -4.07 4.07 -6.95
N ASN A 35 -2.82 4.12 -7.42
CA ASN A 35 -2.30 5.32 -8.09
C ASN A 35 -3.09 5.58 -9.40
N ALA A 36 -3.33 4.55 -10.20
CA ALA A 36 -4.17 4.66 -11.40
C ALA A 36 -5.61 5.07 -11.08
N LEU A 37 -6.26 4.41 -10.12
CA LEU A 37 -7.62 4.76 -9.67
C LEU A 37 -7.74 6.19 -9.16
N ALA A 38 -6.76 6.66 -8.39
CA ALA A 38 -6.73 8.03 -7.89
C ALA A 38 -6.55 9.05 -9.01
N MET A 39 -5.87 8.68 -10.10
CA MET A 39 -5.60 9.55 -11.24
C MET A 39 -6.68 9.55 -12.33
N GLU A 40 -7.54 8.52 -12.38
CA GLU A 40 -8.67 8.43 -13.33
C GLU A 40 -9.57 9.70 -13.37
N PRO A 41 -9.97 10.30 -12.24
CA PRO A 41 -10.75 11.55 -12.26
C PRO A 41 -9.90 12.83 -12.39
N LEU A 42 -8.56 12.75 -12.35
CA LEU A 42 -7.65 13.91 -12.23
C LEU A 42 -7.09 14.43 -13.58
N GLY A 43 -7.66 14.03 -14.72
CA GLY A 43 -7.32 14.42 -16.10
C GLY A 43 -6.22 15.47 -16.30
N GLN A 44 -6.58 16.77 -16.31
CA GLN A 44 -5.64 17.88 -16.61
C GLN A 44 -4.61 18.15 -15.50
N LEU A 45 -4.83 17.66 -14.28
CA LEU A 45 -3.97 17.87 -13.11
C LEU A 45 -3.14 16.62 -12.75
N ALA A 46 -3.19 15.56 -13.56
CA ALA A 46 -2.52 14.29 -13.30
C ALA A 46 -1.00 14.45 -13.07
N GLY A 47 -0.34 15.36 -13.80
CA GLY A 47 1.09 15.63 -13.63
C GLY A 47 1.45 16.30 -12.29
N THR A 48 0.61 17.22 -11.81
CA THR A 48 0.79 17.83 -10.48
C THR A 48 0.46 16.84 -9.37
N ALA A 49 -0.60 16.05 -9.54
CA ALA A 49 -0.99 15.01 -8.59
C ALA A 49 0.08 13.92 -8.45
N SER A 50 0.69 13.47 -9.55
CA SER A 50 1.77 12.47 -9.52
C SER A 50 3.03 12.98 -8.83
N SER A 51 3.35 14.25 -9.03
CA SER A 51 4.51 14.91 -8.39
C SER A 51 4.33 15.01 -6.88
N ILE A 52 3.13 15.42 -6.43
CA ILE A 52 2.80 15.47 -4.99
C ILE A 52 2.79 14.06 -4.40
N LEU A 53 2.21 13.09 -5.09
CA LEU A 53 2.16 11.70 -4.63
C LEU A 53 3.58 11.12 -4.45
N GLY A 54 4.46 11.31 -5.43
CA GLY A 54 5.86 10.87 -5.35
C GLY A 54 6.67 11.61 -4.28
N PHE A 55 6.45 12.93 -4.14
CA PHE A 55 7.05 13.72 -3.06
C PHE A 55 6.61 13.20 -1.70
N MET A 56 5.30 12.99 -1.49
CA MET A 56 4.76 12.48 -0.24
C MET A 56 5.28 11.07 0.05
N GLN A 57 5.34 10.18 -0.95
CA GLN A 57 5.91 8.84 -0.79
C GLN A 57 7.37 8.90 -0.32
N THR A 58 8.17 9.80 -0.89
CA THR A 58 9.58 9.96 -0.52
C THR A 58 9.73 10.61 0.86
N PHE A 59 8.94 11.64 1.13
CA PHE A 59 8.97 12.40 2.38
C PHE A 59 8.52 11.53 3.57
N LEU A 60 7.32 10.95 3.49
CA LEU A 60 6.80 10.02 4.49
C LEU A 60 7.67 8.77 4.59
N GLY A 61 8.11 8.22 3.46
CA GLY A 61 9.02 7.07 3.41
C GLY A 61 10.35 7.35 4.11
N GLY A 62 10.91 8.55 3.92
CA GLY A 62 12.14 8.98 4.59
C GLY A 62 11.95 9.14 6.10
N ILE A 63 10.84 9.75 6.53
CA ILE A 63 10.52 9.90 7.96
C ILE A 63 10.34 8.52 8.62
N LEU A 64 9.46 7.68 8.07
CA LEU A 64 9.19 6.35 8.60
C LEU A 64 10.44 5.47 8.56
N GLY A 65 11.19 5.51 7.46
CA GLY A 65 12.46 4.79 7.32
C GLY A 65 13.50 5.24 8.35
N THR A 66 13.58 6.54 8.63
CA THR A 66 14.47 7.07 9.67
C THR A 66 14.04 6.60 11.05
N LEU A 67 12.74 6.68 11.38
CA LEU A 67 12.23 6.21 12.67
C LEU A 67 12.49 4.71 12.89
N ILE A 68 12.21 3.89 11.87
CA ILE A 68 12.46 2.44 11.92
C ILE A 68 13.96 2.16 12.01
N GLY A 69 14.79 2.88 11.24
CA GLY A 69 16.23 2.71 11.21
C GLY A 69 16.90 3.08 12.54
N GLN A 70 16.47 4.17 13.16
CA GLN A 70 16.95 4.59 14.49
C GLN A 70 16.50 3.62 15.60
N ALA A 71 15.35 2.95 15.42
CA ALA A 71 14.89 1.91 16.33
C ALA A 71 15.63 0.56 16.16
N PHE A 72 16.57 0.45 15.23
CA PHE A 72 17.29 -0.79 14.97
C PHE A 72 18.15 -1.21 16.17
N ASN A 73 17.84 -2.36 16.75
CA ASN A 73 18.48 -2.91 17.94
C ASN A 73 19.20 -4.24 17.66
N GLY A 74 19.63 -4.47 16.42
CA GLY A 74 20.25 -5.75 16.00
C GLY A 74 19.24 -6.86 15.69
N THR A 75 17.95 -6.53 15.61
CA THR A 75 16.85 -7.43 15.23
C THR A 75 16.03 -6.83 14.09
N VAL A 76 15.25 -7.67 13.39
CA VAL A 76 14.31 -7.22 12.33
C VAL A 76 12.93 -6.84 12.89
N THR A 77 12.76 -6.87 14.21
CA THR A 77 11.48 -6.60 14.88
C THR A 77 10.98 -5.17 14.65
N PRO A 78 11.82 -4.11 14.75
CA PRO A 78 11.37 -2.74 14.46
C PRO A 78 10.84 -2.59 13.03
N LEU A 79 11.46 -3.28 12.07
CA LEU A 79 11.02 -3.28 10.67
C LEU A 79 9.66 -3.99 10.50
N ALA A 80 9.51 -5.17 11.11
CA ALA A 80 8.23 -5.91 11.09
C ALA A 80 7.11 -5.11 11.76
N ALA A 81 7.41 -4.38 12.84
CA ALA A 81 6.46 -3.50 13.52
C ALA A 81 6.06 -2.32 12.63
N GLY A 82 7.02 -1.72 11.93
CA GLY A 82 6.77 -0.67 10.93
C GLY A 82 5.85 -1.13 9.80
N PHE A 83 6.10 -2.29 9.20
CA PHE A 83 5.22 -2.87 8.18
C PHE A 83 3.81 -3.17 8.71
N CYS A 84 3.72 -3.67 9.95
CA CYS A 84 2.43 -3.95 10.58
C CYS A 84 1.62 -2.66 10.81
N SER A 85 2.27 -1.62 11.36
CA SER A 85 1.59 -0.36 11.67
C SER A 85 1.10 0.37 10.42
N VAL A 86 1.92 0.45 9.35
CA VAL A 86 1.48 1.09 8.10
C VAL A 86 0.40 0.29 7.39
N SER A 87 0.40 -1.04 7.51
CA SER A 87 -0.67 -1.90 6.95
C SER A 87 -1.99 -1.67 7.69
N VAL A 88 -1.97 -1.59 9.02
CA VAL A 88 -3.17 -1.27 9.81
C VAL A 88 -3.67 0.14 9.48
N ALA A 89 -2.77 1.12 9.38
CA ALA A 89 -3.12 2.48 8.99
C ALA A 89 -3.76 2.53 7.59
N ALA A 90 -3.23 1.79 6.62
CA ALA A 90 -3.79 1.66 5.28
C ALA A 90 -5.20 1.06 5.31
N LEU A 91 -5.42 -0.01 6.07
CA LEU A 91 -6.75 -0.63 6.22
C LEU A 91 -7.76 0.34 6.86
N LEU A 92 -7.36 1.09 7.89
CA LEU A 92 -8.20 2.11 8.51
C LEU A 92 -8.55 3.23 7.52
N MET A 93 -7.58 3.70 6.74
CA MET A 93 -7.81 4.72 5.71
C MET A 93 -8.78 4.24 4.64
N ILE A 94 -8.64 3.00 4.15
CA ILE A 94 -9.56 2.40 3.18
C ILE A 94 -10.96 2.27 3.78
N PHE A 95 -11.07 1.78 5.01
CA PHE A 95 -12.36 1.63 5.70
C PHE A 95 -13.11 2.96 5.83
N ILE A 96 -12.38 4.03 6.17
CA ILE A 96 -12.93 5.39 6.24
C ILE A 96 -13.32 5.89 4.85
N ALA A 97 -12.48 5.70 3.84
CA ALA A 97 -12.70 6.15 2.47
C ALA A 97 -13.94 5.48 1.84
N GLU A 98 -14.13 4.18 2.07
CA GLU A 98 -15.27 3.42 1.56
C GLU A 98 -16.54 3.58 2.43
N ARG A 99 -16.48 4.34 3.53
CA ARG A 99 -17.59 4.54 4.48
C ARG A 99 -18.27 3.22 4.89
N GLY A 100 -17.48 2.15 5.03
CA GLY A 100 -17.95 0.81 5.37
C GLY A 100 -18.62 0.01 4.23
N LYS A 101 -18.64 0.52 2.99
CA LYS A 101 -19.14 -0.20 1.82
C LYS A 101 -17.98 -0.78 1.02
N MET A 102 -17.39 -1.86 1.53
CA MET A 102 -16.41 -2.62 0.77
C MET A 102 -17.11 -3.27 -0.43
N PHE A 103 -16.53 -3.15 -1.64
CA PHE A 103 -16.94 -3.90 -2.85
C PHE A 103 -18.17 -3.38 -3.63
N GLN A 104 -18.36 -2.06 -3.74
CA GLN A 104 -19.29 -1.56 -4.77
C GLN A 104 -18.62 -1.55 -6.15
N PRO A 105 -19.19 -2.20 -7.18
CA PRO A 105 -18.68 -2.08 -8.54
C PRO A 105 -18.78 -0.62 -9.01
N GLN A 106 -17.67 0.04 -9.29
CA GLN A 106 -17.68 1.40 -9.83
C GLN A 106 -18.11 1.45 -11.32
N ASN A 107 -18.01 0.35 -12.07
CA ASN A 107 -18.36 0.33 -13.49
C ASN A 107 -19.77 -0.22 -13.72
N PRO A 108 -20.71 0.57 -14.28
CA PRO A 108 -21.96 0.01 -14.79
C PRO A 108 -21.65 -0.98 -15.93
N PRO A 109 -22.40 -2.08 -16.08
CA PRO A 109 -22.19 -2.99 -17.20
C PRO A 109 -22.32 -2.20 -18.50
N VAL A 110 -21.30 -2.29 -19.36
CA VAL A 110 -21.37 -1.75 -20.73
C VAL A 110 -22.47 -2.54 -21.44
N SER A 111 -23.68 -1.99 -21.41
CA SER A 111 -24.77 -2.44 -22.27
C SER A 111 -24.38 -2.02 -23.67
N GLY A 112 -23.68 -2.91 -24.37
CA GLY A 112 -23.48 -2.79 -25.80
C GLY A 112 -24.84 -2.88 -26.47
N HIS A 113 -25.50 -1.74 -26.67
CA HIS A 113 -26.53 -1.64 -27.69
C HIS A 113 -25.83 -1.73 -29.05
N ILE A 114 -25.91 -2.91 -29.67
CA ILE A 114 -25.56 -3.15 -31.07
C ILE A 114 -26.64 -2.48 -31.96
N THR A 115 -26.99 -1.22 -31.68
CA THR A 115 -28.12 -0.53 -32.34
C THR A 115 -27.75 0.86 -32.86
N ASP A 116 -26.62 1.45 -32.47
CA ASP A 116 -26.18 2.77 -32.96
C ASP A 116 -25.32 2.71 -34.25
N LEU A 117 -25.50 1.66 -35.06
CA LEU A 117 -24.78 1.45 -36.33
C LEU A 117 -25.66 1.60 -37.58
N HIS A 118 -26.79 2.31 -37.48
CA HIS A 118 -27.67 2.63 -38.61
C HIS A 118 -28.09 4.11 -38.62
#